data_AF-A0A2U0UBW7-F1
#
_entry.id   AF-A0A2U0UBW7-F1
#
_cell.length_a   1.000
_cell.length_b   1.000
_cell.length_c   1.000
_cell.angle_alpha   90.00
_cell.angle_beta   90.00
_cell.angle_gamma   90.00
#
_symmetry.space_group_name_H-M   'P 1'
#
loop_
_entity.id
_entity.type
_entity.pdbx_description
1 polymer ?
#
loop_
_entity_poly.entity_id
_entity_poly.type
_entity_poly.pdbx_seq_one_letter_code
_entity_poly.pdbx_strand_id
1 'polypeptide(L)'
;MDTYAKQVSDYLSLMTDTTLLVSEHDKANMDILITMLGEVDKDIICAYFGIFGKPKQTPDDIAAKYKITPQDVLTIIEKDLRKIAITPEWQMMRLSFSPTIKRKLAHGIR
;
A
#
# COMPACT_ATOMS: atom_id res chain seq x y z
N MET A 1 6.32 -11.46 2.76
CA MET A 1 6.27 -10.11 3.36
C MET A 1 6.91 -10.10 4.72
N ASP A 2 8.05 -9.42 4.82
CA ASP A 2 8.67 -9.03 6.08
C ASP A 2 7.85 -7.98 6.86
N THR A 3 8.28 -7.68 8.09
CA THR A 3 7.62 -6.73 9.00
C THR A 3 7.52 -5.31 8.43
N TYR A 4 8.51 -4.86 7.64
CA TYR A 4 8.55 -3.52 7.06
C TYR A 4 7.57 -3.37 5.90
N ALA A 5 7.54 -4.33 4.98
CA ALA A 5 6.55 -4.36 3.93
C ALA A 5 5.14 -4.53 4.49
N LYS A 6 4.99 -5.38 5.52
CA LYS A 6 3.69 -5.69 6.14
C LYS A 6 3.01 -4.45 6.73
N GLN A 7 3.71 -3.60 7.47
CA GLN A 7 3.08 -2.40 8.05
C GLN A 7 2.51 -1.43 7.00
N VAL A 8 3.14 -1.33 5.81
CA VAL A 8 2.63 -0.50 4.71
C VAL A 8 1.45 -1.22 4.05
N SER A 9 1.58 -2.53 3.80
CA SER A 9 0.52 -3.39 3.25
C SER A 9 -0.78 -3.31 4.06
N ASP A 10 -0.67 -3.40 5.40
CA ASP A 10 -1.80 -3.33 6.31
C ASP A 10 -2.46 -1.94 6.25
N TYR A 11 -1.67 -0.88 6.13
CA TYR A 11 -2.21 0.47 5.97
C TYR A 11 -2.90 0.70 4.63
N LEU A 12 -2.33 0.23 3.52
CA LEU A 12 -2.96 0.33 2.19
C LEU A 12 -4.27 -0.47 2.12
N SER A 13 -4.31 -1.64 2.77
CA SER A 13 -5.55 -2.41 2.90
C SER A 13 -6.61 -1.64 3.70
N LEU A 14 -6.21 -0.99 4.80
CA LEU A 14 -7.11 -0.16 5.61
C LEU A 14 -7.66 1.04 4.82
N MET A 15 -6.87 1.63 3.93
CA MET A 15 -7.31 2.72 3.05
C MET A 15 -8.44 2.28 2.12
N THR A 16 -8.37 1.05 1.60
CA THR A 16 -9.42 0.45 0.77
C THR A 16 -10.66 0.12 1.59
N ASP A 17 -10.48 -0.53 2.74
CA ASP A 17 -11.58 -1.10 3.53
C ASP A 17 -12.32 -0.06 4.37
N THR A 18 -11.70 1.10 4.67
CA THR A 18 -12.30 2.12 5.55
C THR A 18 -11.98 3.54 5.08
N THR A 19 -12.61 3.94 3.97
CA THR A 19 -12.40 5.24 3.31
C THR A 19 -12.64 6.47 4.19
N LEU A 20 -13.45 6.35 5.25
CA LEU A 20 -13.75 7.42 6.23
C LEU A 20 -12.70 7.55 7.36
N LEU A 21 -11.90 6.52 7.59
CA LEU A 21 -10.93 6.50 8.69
C LEU A 21 -9.61 7.17 8.30
N VAL A 22 -9.28 7.11 7.01
CA VAL A 22 -8.06 7.71 6.46
C VAL A 22 -8.39 9.08 5.88
N SER A 23 -7.72 10.11 6.38
CA SER A 23 -7.95 11.48 5.93
C SER A 23 -7.48 11.68 4.48
N GLU A 24 -8.06 12.66 3.78
CA GLU A 24 -7.59 13.02 2.42
C GLU A 24 -6.13 13.47 2.41
N HIS A 25 -5.66 14.10 3.49
CA HIS A 25 -4.26 14.46 3.68
C HIS A 25 -3.36 13.22 3.74
N ASP A 26 -3.75 12.19 4.49
CA ASP A 26 -2.96 10.96 4.58
C ASP A 26 -2.99 10.17 3.27
N LYS A 27 -4.13 10.17 2.56
CA LYS A 27 -4.24 9.61 1.20
C LYS A 27 -3.30 10.32 0.23
N ALA A 28 -3.26 11.66 0.25
CA ALA A 28 -2.37 12.44 -0.60
C ALA A 28 -0.88 12.16 -0.31
N ASN A 29 -0.51 12.10 0.98
CA ASN A 29 0.87 11.76 1.36
C ASN A 29 1.25 10.35 0.91
N MET A 30 0.34 9.38 1.04
CA MET A 30 0.57 8.03 0.55
C MET A 30 0.68 7.97 -0.98
N ASP A 31 -0.14 8.73 -1.71
CA ASP A 31 -0.06 8.81 -3.17
C ASP A 31 1.30 9.37 -3.63
N ILE A 32 1.85 10.37 -2.93
CA ILE A 32 3.19 10.90 -3.17
C ILE A 32 4.24 9.80 -2.97
N LEU A 33 4.19 9.08 -1.84
CA LEU A 33 5.13 8.00 -1.52
C LEU A 33 5.15 6.91 -2.60
N ILE A 34 3.97 6.52 -3.08
CA ILE A 34 3.84 5.50 -4.12
C ILE A 34 4.31 6.05 -5.47
N THR A 35 4.03 7.32 -5.78
CA THR A 35 4.48 7.96 -7.02
C THR A 35 6.00 7.98 -7.16
N MET A 36 6.73 8.11 -6.04
CA MET A 36 8.19 8.08 -6.03
C MET A 36 8.80 6.73 -6.43
N LEU A 37 8.01 5.65 -6.46
CA LEU A 37 8.47 4.33 -6.93
C LEU A 37 8.56 4.25 -8.47
N GLY A 38 7.88 5.16 -9.17
CA GLY A 38 7.73 5.14 -10.63
C GLY A 38 6.35 4.65 -11.06
N GLU A 39 5.98 4.98 -12.30
CA GLU A 39 4.61 4.79 -12.80
C GLU A 39 4.16 3.33 -12.84
N VAL A 40 5.07 2.42 -13.22
CA VAL A 40 4.79 0.98 -13.32
C VAL A 40 4.54 0.38 -11.94
N ASP A 41 5.44 0.63 -10.99
CA ASP A 41 5.34 0.11 -9.62
C ASP A 41 4.10 0.70 -8.91
N LYS A 42 3.80 2.00 -9.14
CA LYS A 42 2.56 2.64 -8.69
C LYS A 42 1.32 1.93 -9.24
N ASP A 43 1.27 1.66 -10.54
CA ASP A 43 0.10 1.02 -11.15
C ASP A 43 -0.15 -0.38 -10.57
N ILE A 44 0.93 -1.18 -10.39
CA ILE A 44 0.88 -2.51 -9.78
C ILE A 44 0.36 -2.44 -8.34
N ILE A 45 0.90 -1.56 -7.50
CA ILE A 45 0.47 -1.39 -6.10
C ILE A 45 -0.99 -0.96 -6.05
N CYS A 46 -1.38 0.05 -6.83
CA CYS A 46 -2.75 0.57 -6.83
C CYS A 46 -3.75 -0.50 -7.29
N ALA A 47 -3.42 -1.30 -8.31
CA ALA A 47 -4.24 -2.41 -8.76
C ALA A 47 -4.34 -3.53 -7.71
N TYR A 48 -3.24 -3.89 -7.05
CA TYR A 48 -3.23 -4.95 -6.05
C TYR A 48 -4.05 -4.62 -4.80
N PHE A 49 -3.98 -3.37 -4.33
CA PHE A 49 -4.72 -2.93 -3.15
C PHE A 49 -6.12 -2.38 -3.46
N GLY A 50 -6.41 -2.03 -4.72
CA GLY A 50 -7.67 -1.42 -5.11
C GLY A 50 -7.83 0.02 -4.61
N ILE A 51 -6.76 0.82 -4.71
CA ILE A 51 -6.69 2.18 -4.19
C ILE A 51 -6.56 3.22 -5.32
N PHE A 52 -6.80 4.49 -4.99
CA PHE A 52 -6.66 5.63 -5.91
C PHE A 52 -7.44 5.47 -7.23
N GLY A 53 -8.68 4.97 -7.13
CA GLY A 53 -9.57 4.80 -8.28
C GLY A 53 -9.27 3.57 -9.14
N LYS A 54 -8.31 2.71 -8.77
CA LYS A 54 -8.12 1.41 -9.42
C LYS A 54 -8.96 0.33 -8.75
N PRO A 55 -9.67 -0.51 -9.53
CA PRO A 55 -10.31 -1.69 -8.98
C PRO A 55 -9.25 -2.68 -8.49
N LYS A 56 -9.56 -3.41 -7.42
CA LYS A 56 -8.69 -4.46 -6.89
C LYS A 56 -8.56 -5.59 -7.91
N GLN A 57 -7.33 -6.00 -8.20
CA GLN A 57 -6.99 -7.07 -9.15
C GLN A 57 -6.24 -8.20 -8.45
N THR A 58 -6.35 -9.42 -8.99
CA THR A 58 -5.56 -10.55 -8.51
C THR A 58 -4.11 -10.47 -9.02
N PRO A 59 -3.14 -11.13 -8.35
CA PRO A 59 -1.79 -11.27 -8.89
C PRO A 59 -1.75 -11.81 -10.32
N ASP A 60 -2.64 -12.74 -10.67
CA ASP A 60 -2.76 -13.31 -12.02
C ASP A 60 -3.17 -12.27 -13.07
N ASP A 61 -4.18 -11.44 -12.76
CA ASP A 61 -4.63 -10.37 -13.67
C ASP A 61 -3.53 -9.34 -13.92
N ILE A 62 -2.82 -8.95 -12.85
CA ILE A 62 -1.70 -7.99 -12.93
C ILE A 62 -0.54 -8.62 -13.72
N ALA A 63 -0.21 -9.87 -13.43
CA ALA A 63 0.85 -10.62 -14.10
C ALA A 63 0.60 -10.71 -15.61
N ALA A 64 -0.64 -11.01 -16.02
CA ALA A 64 -1.04 -11.06 -17.42
C ALA A 64 -0.84 -9.72 -18.14
N LYS A 65 -1.20 -8.60 -17.50
CA LYS A 65 -1.01 -7.24 -18.05
C LYS A 65 0.46 -6.91 -18.29
N TYR A 66 1.32 -7.25 -17.33
CA TYR A 66 2.75 -6.91 -17.35
C TYR A 66 3.64 -7.99 -17.99
N LYS A 67 3.05 -9.12 -18.41
CA LYS A 67 3.77 -10.28 -18.98
C LYS A 67 4.87 -10.81 -18.03
N ILE A 68 4.53 -10.88 -16.75
CA ILE A 68 5.38 -11.44 -15.69
C ILE A 68 4.61 -12.57 -14.99
N THR A 69 5.22 -13.21 -13.99
CA THR A 69 4.51 -14.23 -13.20
C THR A 69 3.76 -13.60 -12.01
N PRO A 70 2.72 -14.26 -11.47
CA PRO A 70 2.07 -13.82 -10.22
C PRO A 70 3.07 -13.70 -9.06
N GLN A 71 4.09 -14.56 -9.03
CA GLN A 71 5.14 -14.50 -8.03
C GLN A 71 6.03 -13.25 -8.19
N ASP A 72 6.30 -12.82 -9.42
CA ASP A 72 7.02 -11.57 -9.67
C ASP A 72 6.22 -10.36 -9.18
N VAL A 73 4.91 -10.34 -9.42
CA VAL A 73 4.01 -9.29 -8.90
C VAL A 73 4.13 -9.17 -7.39
N LEU A 74 4.02 -10.29 -6.66
CA LEU A 74 4.15 -10.30 -5.20
C LEU A 74 5.55 -9.85 -4.73
N THR A 75 6.60 -10.23 -5.48
CA THR A 75 7.97 -9.83 -5.19
C THR A 75 8.20 -8.34 -5.39
N ILE A 76 7.64 -7.76 -6.46
CA ILE A 76 7.68 -6.32 -6.75
C ILE A 76 6.97 -5.57 -5.62
N ILE A 77 5.74 -5.97 -5.29
CA ILE A 77 4.97 -5.35 -4.20
C ILE A 77 5.75 -5.39 -2.88
N GLU A 78 6.26 -6.57 -2.47
CA GLU A 78 7.02 -6.67 -1.22
C GLU A 78 8.26 -5.76 -1.21
N LYS A 79 9.03 -5.74 -2.30
CA LYS A 79 10.21 -4.89 -2.47
C LYS A 79 9.84 -3.40 -2.36
N ASP A 80 8.76 -2.98 -3.02
CA ASP A 80 8.39 -1.56 -3.09
C ASP A 80 7.73 -1.06 -1.80
N LEU A 81 6.90 -1.90 -1.16
CA LEU A 81 6.39 -1.59 0.19
C LEU A 81 7.53 -1.46 1.19
N ARG A 82 8.59 -2.27 1.06
CA ARG A 82 9.79 -2.13 1.90
C ARG A 82 10.53 -0.81 1.63
N LYS A 83 10.62 -0.35 0.37
CA LYS A 83 11.19 0.97 0.06
C LYS A 83 10.39 2.09 0.71
N ILE A 84 9.05 2.06 0.63
CA ILE A 84 8.19 3.04 1.31
C ILE A 84 8.43 2.99 2.82
N ALA A 85 8.50 1.77 3.38
CA ALA A 85 8.64 1.55 4.81
C ALA A 85 9.89 2.17 5.44
N ILE A 86 10.96 2.38 4.68
CA ILE A 86 12.21 2.98 5.18
C ILE A 86 12.29 4.49 4.95
N THR A 87 11.30 5.10 4.30
CA THR A 87 11.27 6.55 4.07
C THR A 87 10.98 7.33 5.36
N PRO A 88 11.63 8.49 5.58
CA PRO A 88 11.30 9.37 6.69
C PRO A 88 9.83 9.81 6.70
N GLU A 89 9.26 10.08 5.52
CA GLU A 89 7.88 10.52 5.33
C GLU A 89 6.89 9.49 5.88
N TRP A 90 7.11 8.21 5.57
CA TRP A 90 6.31 7.13 6.13
C TRP A 90 6.41 7.05 7.65
N GLN A 91 7.62 7.19 8.21
CA GLN A 91 7.80 7.17 9.67
C GLN A 91 7.05 8.34 10.34
N MET A 92 7.10 9.53 9.74
CA MET A 92 6.37 10.70 10.22
C MET A 92 4.85 10.48 10.15
N MET A 93 4.33 9.94 9.05
CA MET A 93 2.90 9.59 8.92
C MET A 93 2.46 8.60 10.01
N ARG A 94 3.26 7.56 10.28
CA ARG A 94 2.91 6.58 11.32
C ARG A 94 2.81 7.19 12.71
N LEU A 95 3.68 8.14 13.03
CA LEU A 95 3.65 8.84 14.31
C LEU A 95 2.37 9.67 14.45
N SER A 96 1.92 10.30 13.36
CA SER A 96 0.70 11.12 13.33
C SER A 96 -0.60 10.33 13.24
N PHE A 97 -0.58 9.02 13.01
CA PHE A 97 -1.79 8.21 12.97
C PHE A 97 -2.64 8.35 14.23
N SER A 98 -3.95 8.49 14.02
CA SER A 98 -4.92 8.56 15.10
C SER A 98 -4.92 7.26 15.93
N PRO A 99 -5.34 7.31 17.21
CA PRO A 99 -5.45 6.12 18.05
C PRO A 99 -6.34 5.02 17.43
N THR A 100 -7.33 5.39 16.62
CA THR A 100 -8.21 4.42 15.95
C THR A 100 -7.49 3.67 14.83
N ILE A 101 -6.71 4.37 13.99
CA ILE A 101 -5.87 3.73 12.97
C ILE A 101 -4.86 2.80 13.64
N LYS A 102 -4.15 3.28 14.68
CA LYS A 102 -3.16 2.48 15.43
C LYS A 102 -3.77 1.19 15.99
N ARG A 103 -4.99 1.25 16.57
CA ARG A 103 -5.71 0.07 17.06
C ARG A 103 -6.10 -0.91 15.94
N LYS A 104 -6.58 -0.41 14.80
CA LYS A 104 -6.93 -1.25 13.64
C LYS A 104 -5.70 -1.98 13.08
N LEU A 105 -4.57 -1.29 12.96
CA LEU A 105 -3.31 -1.91 12.52
C LEU A 105 -2.77 -2.93 13.53
N ALA A 106 -2.97 -2.72 14.84
CA ALA A 106 -2.50 -3.64 15.87
C ALA A 106 -3.35 -4.92 16.02
N HIS A 107 -4.66 -4.83 15.80
CA HIS A 107 -5.59 -5.95 15.99
C HIS A 107 -6.04 -6.63 14.68
N GLY A 108 -5.54 -6.14 13.54
CA GLY A 108 -5.92 -6.60 12.22
C GLY A 108 -7.19 -5.94 11.69
N ILE A 109 -7.26 -5.83 10.38
CA ILE A 109 -8.48 -5.46 9.66
C ILE A 109 -9.33 -6.74 9.63
N ARG A 110 -10.37 -6.79 10.47
CA ARG A 110 -11.41 -7.82 10.42
C ARG A 110 -12.46 -7.46 9.39
#